data_AF-A0A535DK92-F1
#
_entry.id   AF-A0A535DK92-F1
#
_cell.length_a   1.000
_cell.length_b   1.000
_cell.length_c   1.000
_cell.angle_alpha   90.00
_cell.angle_beta   90.00
_cell.angle_gamma   90.00
#
_symmetry.space_group_name_H-M   'P 1'
#
loop_
_entity.id
_entity.type
_entity.pdbx_description
1 polymer ?
#
loop_
_entity_poly.entity_id
_entity_poly.type
_entity_poly.pdbx_seq_one_letter_code
_entity_poly.pdbx_strand_id
1 'polypeptide(L)'
;MAEVERRAVTFSLAELWLLHDFVRHEIPEAKSWRFPPASEDLNEEVALAIETCETHGLDEYTLMLSKGDMFVIDYFVRRDHKTPEGGSGKRVLLKVFRARKELNEEIPDHAGDDRTYREVTRHAATDFDTGKNAG
;
A
#
# COMPACT_ATOMS: atom_id res chain seq x y z
N MET A 1 23.58 -12.76 -7.98
CA MET A 1 22.35 -11.95 -8.11
C MET A 1 22.29 -11.06 -6.88
N ALA A 2 22.06 -9.76 -7.03
CA ALA A 2 21.90 -8.90 -5.86
C ALA A 2 20.64 -9.33 -5.09
N GLU A 3 20.74 -9.42 -3.76
CA GLU A 3 19.60 -9.72 -2.91
C GLU A 3 18.59 -8.57 -3.04
N VAL A 4 17.37 -8.89 -3.45
CA VAL A 4 16.31 -7.88 -3.59
C VAL A 4 15.78 -7.59 -2.19
N GLU A 5 16.00 -6.37 -1.70
CA GLU A 5 15.50 -5.96 -0.40
C GLU A 5 13.96 -5.99 -0.37
N ARG A 6 13.40 -6.63 0.67
CA ARG A 6 11.97 -6.81 0.87
C ARG A 6 11.53 -6.25 2.23
N ARG A 7 10.28 -5.82 2.34
CA ARG A 7 9.65 -5.43 3.61
C ARG A 7 8.37 -6.23 3.85
N ALA A 8 8.18 -6.59 5.10
CA ALA A 8 6.97 -7.23 5.58
C ALA A 8 5.81 -6.23 5.58
N VAL A 9 4.72 -6.58 4.91
CA VAL A 9 3.49 -5.79 4.91
C VAL A 9 2.30 -6.70 5.16
N THR A 10 1.59 -6.44 6.26
CA THR A 10 0.41 -7.22 6.66
C THR A 10 -0.84 -6.69 5.97
N PHE A 11 -1.61 -7.58 5.37
CA PHE A 11 -2.88 -7.30 4.72
C PHE A 11 -3.99 -8.13 5.35
N SER A 12 -5.17 -7.54 5.52
CA SER A 12 -6.35 -8.34 5.88
C SER A 12 -6.80 -9.18 4.69
N LEU A 13 -7.58 -10.25 4.94
CA LEU A 13 -8.15 -11.09 3.89
C LEU A 13 -8.93 -10.26 2.84
N ALA A 14 -9.71 -9.28 3.28
CA ALA A 14 -10.42 -8.37 2.37
C ALA A 14 -9.46 -7.51 1.52
N GLU A 15 -8.32 -7.09 2.08
CA GLU A 15 -7.29 -6.37 1.31
C GLU A 15 -6.56 -7.30 0.34
N LEU A 16 -6.34 -8.58 0.68
CA LEU A 16 -5.76 -9.57 -0.22
C LEU A 16 -6.67 -9.85 -1.42
N TRP A 17 -7.98 -10.01 -1.19
CA TRP A 17 -8.97 -10.15 -2.26
C TRP A 17 -9.01 -8.92 -3.18
N LEU A 18 -8.86 -7.72 -2.60
CA LEU A 18 -8.71 -6.49 -3.39
C LEU A 18 -7.45 -6.50 -4.24
N LEU A 19 -6.31 -6.93 -3.66
CA LEU A 19 -5.05 -7.05 -4.39
C LEU A 19 -5.15 -8.07 -5.54
N HIS A 20 -5.82 -9.20 -5.32
CA HIS A 20 -6.02 -10.24 -6.34
C HIS A 20 -6.77 -9.72 -7.57
N ASP A 21 -7.76 -8.84 -7.41
CA ASP A 21 -8.49 -8.26 -8.54
C ASP A 21 -7.62 -7.34 -9.41
N PHE A 22 -6.57 -6.76 -8.82
CA PHE A 22 -5.76 -5.74 -9.45
C PHE A 22 -4.39 -6.22 -9.92
N VAL A 23 -3.71 -7.06 -9.14
CA VAL A 23 -2.40 -7.60 -9.48
C VAL A 23 -2.59 -8.66 -10.55
N ARG A 24 -2.28 -8.29 -11.79
CA ARG A 24 -2.33 -9.21 -12.95
C ARG A 24 -0.99 -9.95 -13.11
N HIS A 25 -1.05 -11.18 -13.60
CA HIS A 25 0.12 -11.99 -13.92
C HIS A 25 0.71 -11.66 -15.31
N GLU A 26 -0.10 -11.15 -16.24
CA GLU A 26 0.36 -10.81 -17.60
C GLU A 26 -0.25 -9.51 -18.15
N ILE A 27 0.56 -8.77 -18.92
CA ILE A 27 0.11 -7.68 -19.80
C ILE A 27 0.90 -7.79 -21.12
N PRO A 28 0.24 -7.78 -22.29
CA PRO A 28 0.91 -7.96 -23.59
C PRO A 28 2.09 -7.01 -23.84
N GLU A 29 2.04 -5.78 -23.31
CA GLU A 29 3.06 -4.74 -23.50
C GLU A 29 4.16 -4.72 -22.41
N ALA A 30 4.11 -5.62 -21.42
CA ALA A 30 4.95 -5.61 -20.21
C ALA A 30 6.47 -5.60 -20.50
N LYS A 31 6.90 -6.20 -21.61
CA LYS A 31 8.31 -6.30 -22.01
C LYS A 31 9.00 -4.95 -22.25
N SER A 32 8.24 -3.88 -22.43
CA SER A 32 8.78 -2.54 -22.69
C SER A 32 8.95 -1.68 -21.44
N TRP A 33 8.46 -2.11 -20.27
CA TRP A 33 8.38 -1.28 -19.07
C TRP A 33 9.46 -1.69 -18.05
N ARG A 34 10.11 -0.68 -17.44
CA ARG A 34 11.10 -0.90 -16.36
C ARG A 34 10.47 -1.50 -15.10
N PHE A 35 9.19 -1.17 -14.85
CA PHE A 35 8.34 -1.76 -13.83
C PHE A 35 6.98 -1.99 -14.49
N PRO A 36 6.73 -3.19 -15.04
CA PRO A 36 5.42 -3.50 -15.62
C PRO A 36 4.37 -3.43 -14.50
N PRO A 37 3.13 -3.03 -14.80
CA PRO A 37 2.06 -3.08 -13.82
C PRO A 37 1.51 -4.51 -13.80
N ALA A 38 2.37 -5.50 -13.68
CA ALA A 38 2.04 -6.91 -13.61
C ALA A 38 3.24 -7.61 -12.98
N SER A 39 2.97 -8.59 -12.14
CA SER A 39 3.98 -9.41 -11.49
C SER A 39 3.37 -10.77 -11.25
N GLU A 40 3.87 -11.78 -11.96
CA GLU A 40 3.46 -13.17 -11.82
C GLU A 40 3.77 -13.66 -10.39
N ASP A 41 5.00 -13.44 -9.92
CA ASP A 41 5.42 -13.77 -8.55
C ASP A 41 4.49 -13.15 -7.48
N LEU A 42 4.17 -11.85 -7.60
CA LEU A 42 3.27 -11.20 -6.64
C LEU A 42 1.83 -11.73 -6.75
N ASN A 43 1.37 -12.04 -7.95
CA ASN A 43 0.05 -12.63 -8.17
C ASN A 43 -0.05 -13.99 -7.48
N GLU A 44 0.96 -14.85 -7.63
CA GLU A 44 1.05 -16.14 -6.96
C GLU A 44 1.13 -15.99 -5.43
N GLU A 45 1.96 -15.09 -4.91
CA GLU A 45 2.06 -14.83 -3.48
C GLU A 45 0.73 -14.37 -2.87
N VAL A 46 -0.02 -13.51 -3.57
CA VAL A 46 -1.36 -13.05 -3.13
C VAL A 46 -2.36 -14.21 -3.15
N ALA A 47 -2.36 -15.04 -4.20
CA ALA A 47 -3.25 -16.20 -4.28
C ALA A 47 -3.00 -17.21 -3.15
N LEU A 48 -1.73 -17.51 -2.87
CA LEU A 48 -1.32 -18.38 -1.78
C LEU A 48 -1.72 -17.82 -0.41
N ALA A 49 -1.56 -16.51 -0.20
CA ALA A 49 -1.96 -15.85 1.04
C ALA A 49 -3.48 -15.98 1.29
N ILE A 50 -4.30 -15.80 0.24
CA ILE A 50 -5.75 -15.99 0.31
C ILE A 50 -6.09 -17.44 0.65
N GLU A 51 -5.54 -18.41 -0.08
CA GLU A 51 -5.78 -19.84 0.18
C GLU A 51 -5.41 -20.20 1.62
N THR A 52 -4.28 -19.72 2.12
CA THR A 52 -3.82 -19.97 3.48
C THR A 52 -4.78 -19.39 4.50
N CYS A 53 -5.24 -18.15 4.30
CA CYS A 53 -6.23 -17.51 5.15
C CYS A 53 -7.54 -18.31 5.21
N GLU A 54 -8.08 -18.72 4.06
CA GLU A 54 -9.33 -19.47 3.98
C GLU A 54 -9.20 -20.88 4.59
N THR A 55 -8.08 -21.56 4.32
CA THR A 55 -7.83 -22.93 4.81
C THR A 55 -7.66 -22.99 6.32
N HIS A 56 -7.01 -21.97 6.90
CA HIS A 56 -6.66 -21.94 8.32
C HIS A 56 -7.52 -20.99 9.16
N GLY A 57 -8.49 -20.29 8.55
CA GLY A 57 -9.35 -19.32 9.23
C GLY A 57 -8.60 -18.11 9.76
N LEU A 58 -7.64 -17.57 8.99
CA LEU A 58 -6.88 -16.37 9.35
C LEU A 58 -7.50 -15.12 8.71
N ASP A 59 -7.59 -14.03 9.48
CA ASP A 59 -8.14 -12.77 8.99
C ASP A 59 -7.11 -11.85 8.30
N GLU A 60 -5.82 -12.19 8.41
CA GLU A 60 -4.72 -11.42 7.84
C GLU A 60 -3.51 -12.29 7.48
N TYR A 61 -2.70 -11.80 6.54
CA TYR A 61 -1.46 -12.43 6.08
C TYR A 61 -0.38 -11.36 5.85
N THR A 62 0.89 -11.72 6.06
CA THR A 62 2.03 -10.81 5.84
C THR A 62 2.80 -11.21 4.60
N LEU A 63 2.83 -10.32 3.60
CA LEU A 63 3.59 -10.49 2.37
C LEU A 63 4.97 -9.84 2.49
N MET A 64 5.98 -10.42 1.83
CA MET A 64 7.34 -9.89 1.77
C MET A 64 7.55 -9.17 0.45
N LEU A 65 7.22 -7.88 0.44
CA LEU A 65 7.15 -7.09 -0.78
C LEU A 65 8.51 -6.47 -1.13
N SER A 66 8.90 -6.58 -2.40
CA SER A 66 10.00 -5.82 -2.97
C SER A 66 9.55 -4.40 -3.37
N LYS A 67 10.51 -3.54 -3.70
CA LYS A 67 10.21 -2.23 -4.29
C LYS A 67 9.39 -2.33 -5.59
N GLY A 68 9.59 -3.37 -6.40
CA GLY A 68 8.83 -3.62 -7.63
C GLY A 68 7.37 -3.92 -7.33
N ASP A 69 7.11 -4.83 -6.39
CA ASP A 69 5.76 -5.22 -5.97
C ASP A 69 4.97 -4.03 -5.44
N MET A 70 5.63 -3.20 -4.63
CA MET A 70 5.05 -1.96 -4.11
C MET A 70 4.66 -0.97 -5.23
N PHE A 71 5.37 -0.94 -6.35
CA PHE A 71 4.99 -0.11 -7.50
C PHE A 71 3.84 -0.71 -8.30
N VAL A 72 3.77 -2.04 -8.43
CA VAL A 72 2.63 -2.72 -9.06
C VAL A 72 1.35 -2.41 -8.29
N ILE A 73 1.38 -2.53 -6.96
CA ILE A 73 0.23 -2.23 -6.10
C ILE A 73 -0.17 -0.74 -6.21
N ASP A 74 0.79 0.18 -6.11
CA ASP A 74 0.55 1.62 -6.26
C ASP A 74 -0.12 1.97 -7.61
N TYR A 75 0.34 1.35 -8.70
CA TYR A 75 -0.20 1.60 -10.03
C TYR A 75 -1.69 1.27 -10.14
N PHE A 76 -2.11 0.09 -9.69
CA PHE A 76 -3.50 -0.34 -9.87
C PHE A 76 -4.46 0.28 -8.88
N VAL A 77 -4.04 0.38 -7.61
CA VAL A 77 -4.90 0.97 -6.58
C VAL A 77 -5.19 2.45 -6.92
N ARG A 78 -4.36 3.15 -7.69
CA ARG A 78 -4.65 4.52 -8.13
C ARG A 78 -5.72 4.65 -9.23
N ARG A 79 -6.05 3.60 -10.00
CA ARG A 79 -6.91 3.73 -11.18
C ARG A 79 -8.40 3.89 -10.83
N ASP A 80 -8.87 3.24 -9.78
CA ASP A 80 -10.31 3.13 -9.49
C ASP A 80 -10.76 3.66 -8.10
N HIS A 81 -9.89 4.37 -7.37
CA HIS A 81 -10.24 5.00 -6.07
C HIS A 81 -11.10 6.28 -6.16
N LYS A 82 -12.05 6.30 -7.09
CA LYS A 82 -13.09 7.34 -7.20
C LYS A 82 -14.52 6.81 -6.99
N THR A 83 -14.71 5.58 -6.50
CA THR A 83 -16.04 5.10 -6.09
C THR A 83 -16.17 4.96 -4.57
N PRO A 84 -17.39 5.14 -4.01
CA PRO A 84 -17.63 5.11 -2.56
C PRO A 84 -17.26 3.78 -1.88
N GLU A 85 -17.14 2.68 -2.61
CA GLU A 85 -16.68 1.38 -2.09
C GLU A 85 -15.15 1.33 -1.81
N GLY A 86 -14.38 2.30 -2.31
CA GLY A 86 -12.90 2.34 -2.28
C GLY A 86 -12.22 2.65 -0.94
N GLY A 87 -12.88 2.43 0.20
CA GLY A 87 -12.31 2.70 1.52
C GLY A 87 -11.08 1.83 1.85
N SER A 88 -10.99 0.63 1.27
CA SER A 88 -9.95 -0.36 1.54
C SER A 88 -8.62 -0.06 0.85
N GLY A 89 -8.60 0.37 -0.41
CA GLY A 89 -7.33 0.55 -1.09
C GLY A 89 -6.57 1.83 -0.68
N LYS A 90 -7.23 2.84 -0.08
CA LYS A 90 -6.50 3.91 0.65
C LYS A 90 -5.63 3.33 1.77
N ARG A 91 -6.14 2.33 2.52
CA ARG A 91 -5.37 1.67 3.59
C ARG A 91 -4.20 0.88 3.03
N VAL A 92 -4.45 0.13 1.95
CA VAL A 92 -3.40 -0.60 1.20
C VAL A 92 -2.30 0.36 0.75
N LEU A 93 -2.63 1.50 0.14
CA LEU A 93 -1.66 2.50 -0.28
C LEU A 93 -0.84 3.04 0.88
N LEU A 94 -1.48 3.37 2.02
CA LEU A 94 -0.76 3.86 3.19
C LEU A 94 0.24 2.83 3.73
N LYS A 95 -0.11 1.54 3.72
CA LYS A 95 0.81 0.44 4.09
C LYS A 95 1.99 0.37 3.14
N VAL A 96 1.73 0.39 1.84
CA VAL A 96 2.77 0.36 0.79
C VAL A 96 3.66 1.59 0.85
N PHE A 97 3.13 2.79 1.11
CA PHE A 97 3.93 4.01 1.23
C PHE A 97 4.87 3.96 2.43
N ARG A 98 4.41 3.42 3.57
CA ARG A 98 5.26 3.22 4.76
C ARG A 98 6.38 2.23 4.45
N ALA A 99 6.05 1.07 3.88
CA ALA A 99 7.06 0.08 3.51
C ALA A 99 8.09 0.61 2.47
N ARG A 100 7.64 1.41 1.50
CA ARG A 100 8.54 2.09 0.54
C ARG A 100 9.43 3.10 1.22
N LYS A 101 8.91 3.86 2.19
CA LYS A 101 9.69 4.81 2.98
C LYS A 101 10.80 4.05 3.71
N GLU A 102 10.45 2.99 4.44
CA GLU A 102 11.39 2.12 5.17
C GLU A 102 12.44 1.40 4.30
N LEU A 103 12.18 1.18 3.00
CA LEU A 103 13.17 0.66 2.04
C LEU A 103 14.14 1.73 1.52
N ASN A 104 13.69 2.99 1.44
CA ASN A 104 14.55 4.09 0.95
C ASN A 104 15.33 4.76 2.09
N GLU A 105 14.99 4.44 3.34
CA GLU A 105 15.45 5.12 4.53
C GLU A 105 16.28 4.18 5.41
N GLU A 106 17.61 4.32 5.32
CA GLU A 106 18.44 4.35 6.53
C GLU A 106 18.12 5.63 7.34
N ILE A 107 16.84 5.90 7.68
CA ILE A 107 16.53 7.07 8.51
C ILE A 107 16.79 6.73 9.97
N PRO A 108 17.69 7.48 10.64
CA PRO A 108 17.97 7.27 12.05
C PRO A 108 16.69 7.49 12.84
N ASP A 109 16.46 6.62 13.82
CA ASP A 109 15.40 6.74 14.82
C ASP A 109 15.19 8.21 15.17
N HIS A 110 14.08 8.79 14.70
CA HIS A 110 13.75 10.17 14.95
C HIS A 110 13.26 10.27 16.40
N ALA A 111 14.23 10.26 17.32
CA ALA A 111 14.10 10.90 18.61
C ALA A 111 13.87 12.40 18.39
N GLY A 112 12.62 12.73 18.07
CA GLY A 112 12.01 14.05 18.20
C GLY A 112 12.73 15.23 17.57
N ASP A 113 12.51 15.47 16.27
CA ASP A 113 12.19 16.83 15.81
C ASP A 113 11.49 16.81 14.43
N ASP A 114 10.24 16.36 14.43
CA ASP A 114 9.36 16.32 13.26
C ASP A 114 8.79 17.72 12.97
N ARG A 115 9.59 18.59 12.35
CA ARG A 115 9.17 19.97 12.03
C ARG A 115 8.37 20.10 10.74
N THR A 116 8.26 19.07 9.93
CA THR A 116 7.48 19.11 8.68
C THR A 116 6.09 18.48 8.78
N TYR A 117 5.76 17.76 9.86
CA TYR A 117 4.39 17.26 10.11
C TYR A 117 3.54 18.21 10.97
N ARG A 118 4.19 18.98 11.86
CA ARG A 118 3.52 19.94 12.78
C ARG A 118 2.82 21.11 12.07
N GLU A 119 3.22 21.43 10.85
CA GLU A 119 2.55 22.48 10.05
C GLU A 119 1.25 21.96 9.44
N VAL A 120 1.20 20.67 9.06
CA VAL A 120 0.02 20.06 8.43
C VAL A 120 -1.13 19.87 9.43
N THR A 121 -0.85 19.56 10.70
CA THR A 121 -1.90 19.41 11.73
C THR A 121 -2.45 20.73 12.24
N ARG A 122 -1.70 21.83 12.14
CA ARG A 122 -2.15 23.15 12.62
C ARG A 122 -3.23 23.76 11.72
N HIS A 123 -3.21 23.44 10.42
CA HIS A 123 -4.27 23.84 9.49
C HIS A 123 -5.53 22.98 9.60
N ALA A 124 -5.40 21.68 9.86
CA ALA A 124 -6.56 20.80 10.02
C ALA A 124 -7.42 21.12 11.27
N ALA A 125 -6.83 21.73 12.31
CA ALA A 125 -7.55 22.13 13.52
C ALA A 125 -8.20 23.53 13.43
N THR A 126 -7.78 24.37 12.47
CA THR A 126 -8.31 25.74 12.34
C THR A 126 -9.57 25.83 11.46
N ASP A 127 -9.83 24.83 10.61
CA ASP A 127 -11.04 24.78 9.78
C ASP A 127 -12.29 24.23 10.51
N PHE A 128 -12.15 23.72 11.72
CA PHE A 128 -13.28 23.21 12.53
C PHE A 128 -13.86 24.22 13.55
N ASP A 129 -13.23 25.39 13.73
CA ASP A 129 -13.66 26.40 14.72
C ASP A 129 -14.31 27.67 14.11
N THR A 130 -14.42 27.78 12.79
CA THR A 130 -15.16 28.89 12.14
C THR A 130 -16.66 28.61 11.94
N GLY A 131 -17.18 27.58 12.61
CA GLY A 131 -18.55 27.09 12.47
C GLY A 131 -19.45 27.30 13.69
N LYS A 132 -19.32 28.39 14.46
CA LYS A 132 -20.40 28.86 15.36
C LYS A 132 -20.18 30.30 15.86
N ASN A 133 -21.25 31.09 15.76
CA ASN A 133 -21.49 32.43 16.33
C ASN A 133 -21.06 33.65 15.48
N ALA A 134 -21.99 34.15 14.66
CA ALA A 134 -22.29 35.58 14.57
C ALA A 134 -23.65 35.81 13.89
N GLY A 135 -24.63 36.32 14.66
CA GLY A 135 -25.87 36.92 14.15
C GLY A 135 -27.14 36.19 14.53
#